data_AF-A0A1W2EFR5-F1
#
_entry.id   AF-A0A1W2EFR5-F1
#
_cell.length_a   1.000
_cell.length_b   1.000
_cell.length_c   1.000
_cell.angle_alpha   90.00
_cell.angle_beta   90.00
_cell.angle_gamma   90.00
#
_symmetry.space_group_name_H-M   'P 1'
#
loop_
_entity.id
_entity.type
_entity.pdbx_description
1 polymer ?
#
loop_
_entity_poly.entity_id
_entity_poly.type
_entity_poly.pdbx_seq_one_letter_code
_entity_poly.pdbx_strand_id
1 'polypeptide(L)'
;MASSLFDGLRSVMRQIAGEPRPVQDEGPDELILAVAALLFHVIDADGVVTEEERKRLIGVLVSDYGLSSAEAERVAEAGRAANDEAVDLYRFTSLLKTRLDEAARIRFVEELWEVTFADGQVHELEDNVIWRVSDLLGVSTRDRMLRKRAVAGRTAD
;
A
#
# COMPACT_ATOMS: atom_id res chain seq x y z
N MET A 1 -13.74 -21.74 0.14
CA MET A 1 -14.04 -21.14 -1.18
C MET A 1 -13.83 -19.64 -1.09
N ALA A 2 -12.58 -19.18 -1.22
CA ALA A 2 -12.19 -17.77 -1.04
C ALA A 2 -11.13 -17.32 -2.07
N SER A 3 -11.18 -17.84 -3.31
CA SER A 3 -10.18 -17.49 -4.35
C SER A 3 -10.70 -16.65 -5.52
N SER A 4 -12.01 -16.41 -5.65
CA SER A 4 -12.55 -15.75 -6.86
C SER A 4 -12.36 -14.23 -6.94
N LEU A 5 -12.14 -13.54 -5.81
CA LEU A 5 -12.07 -12.06 -5.77
C LEU A 5 -10.67 -11.54 -6.10
N PHE A 6 -9.63 -12.21 -5.58
CA PHE A 6 -8.22 -11.89 -5.87
C PHE A 6 -7.81 -12.20 -7.30
N ASP A 7 -8.46 -13.16 -7.94
CA ASP A 7 -8.27 -13.42 -9.36
C ASP A 7 -8.83 -12.29 -10.22
N GLY A 8 -9.86 -11.58 -9.76
CA GLY A 8 -10.38 -10.37 -10.39
C GLY A 8 -9.38 -9.21 -10.35
N LEU A 9 -8.81 -8.91 -9.19
CA LEU A 9 -7.78 -7.87 -9.05
C LEU A 9 -6.51 -8.24 -9.85
N ARG A 10 -6.05 -9.49 -9.77
CA ARG A 10 -4.95 -9.99 -10.61
C ARG A 10 -5.28 -9.98 -12.10
N SER A 11 -6.52 -10.22 -12.49
CA SER A 11 -6.95 -10.20 -13.90
C SER A 11 -6.97 -8.77 -14.43
N VAL A 12 -7.50 -7.82 -13.66
CA VAL A 12 -7.49 -6.40 -14.03
C VAL A 12 -6.06 -5.89 -14.13
N MET A 13 -5.20 -6.22 -13.17
CA MET A 13 -3.76 -5.90 -13.21
C MET A 13 -3.06 -6.51 -14.43
N ARG A 14 -3.34 -7.77 -14.78
CA ARG A 14 -2.76 -8.45 -15.96
C ARG A 14 -3.30 -7.92 -17.29
N GLN A 15 -4.55 -7.45 -17.30
CA GLN A 15 -5.19 -6.87 -18.48
C GLN A 15 -4.75 -5.42 -18.71
N ILE A 16 -4.35 -4.70 -17.65
CA ILE A 16 -3.66 -3.41 -17.72
C ILE A 16 -2.19 -3.59 -18.11
N ALA A 17 -1.52 -4.63 -17.61
CA ALA A 17 -0.12 -4.94 -17.92
C ALA A 17 0.13 -5.38 -19.38
N GLY A 18 -0.92 -5.73 -20.14
CA GLY A 18 -0.80 -6.18 -21.53
C GLY A 18 0.02 -7.48 -21.68
N GLU A 19 -0.10 -8.13 -22.83
CA GLU A 19 0.79 -9.24 -23.22
C GLU A 19 2.28 -8.86 -23.02
N PRO A 20 3.18 -9.85 -22.76
CA PRO A 20 4.60 -9.57 -22.53
C PRO A 20 5.19 -8.86 -23.75
N ARG A 21 5.18 -7.53 -23.70
CA ARG A 21 5.91 -6.69 -24.63
C ARG A 21 7.39 -6.74 -24.22
N PRO A 22 8.31 -6.70 -25.19
CA PRO A 22 9.73 -6.69 -24.89
C PRO A 22 10.01 -5.53 -23.94
N VAL A 23 10.76 -5.82 -22.88
CA VAL A 23 11.11 -4.90 -21.79
C VAL A 23 11.66 -3.59 -22.38
N GLN A 24 10.79 -2.60 -22.49
CA GLN A 24 11.17 -1.21 -22.62
C GLN A 24 11.02 -0.62 -21.23
N ASP A 25 11.99 0.22 -20.88
CA ASP A 25 12.19 0.87 -19.58
C ASP A 25 11.06 1.88 -19.30
N GLU A 26 9.83 1.40 -19.23
CA GLU A 26 8.67 2.15 -18.78
C GLU A 26 8.70 2.10 -17.24
N GLY A 27 8.75 3.28 -16.61
CA GLY A 27 8.80 3.39 -15.16
C GLY A 27 7.63 2.69 -14.47
N PRO A 28 7.63 2.64 -13.12
CA PRO A 28 6.56 2.00 -12.36
C PRO A 28 5.17 2.50 -12.78
N ASP A 29 4.18 1.61 -12.87
CA ASP A 29 2.78 1.99 -13.05
C ASP A 29 2.43 3.08 -12.01
N GLU A 30 1.77 4.15 -12.45
CA GLU A 30 1.36 5.27 -11.60
C GLU A 30 0.58 4.82 -10.36
N LEU A 31 -0.23 3.76 -10.49
CA LEU A 31 -0.95 3.15 -9.37
C LEU A 31 -0.01 2.47 -8.38
N ILE A 32 1.03 1.78 -8.86
CA ILE A 32 2.03 1.12 -8.03
C ILE A 32 2.90 2.16 -7.31
N LEU A 33 3.27 3.24 -8.00
CA LEU A 33 3.98 4.35 -7.38
C LEU A 33 3.13 5.00 -6.27
N ALA A 34 1.83 5.21 -6.51
CA ALA A 34 0.92 5.77 -5.52
C ALA A 34 0.75 4.84 -4.30
N VAL A 35 0.63 3.53 -4.52
CA VAL A 35 0.61 2.52 -3.45
C VAL A 35 1.88 2.61 -2.61
N ALA A 36 3.05 2.60 -3.24
CA ALA A 36 4.32 2.62 -2.54
C ALA A 36 4.56 3.93 -1.79
N ALA A 37 4.21 5.06 -2.39
CA ALA A 37 4.29 6.37 -1.74
C ALA A 37 3.40 6.44 -0.49
N LEU A 38 2.17 5.93 -0.57
CA LEU A 38 1.26 5.89 0.58
C LEU A 38 1.71 4.93 1.69
N LEU A 39 2.23 3.75 1.33
CA LEU A 39 2.81 2.83 2.31
C LEU A 39 4.03 3.46 3.01
N PHE A 40 4.90 4.14 2.25
CA PHE A 40 6.06 4.82 2.78
C PHE A 40 5.67 6.00 3.68
N HIS A 41 4.72 6.84 3.26
CA HIS A 41 4.24 7.98 4.05
C HIS A 41 3.69 7.59 5.41
N VAL A 42 3.09 6.39 5.50
CA VAL A 42 2.54 5.90 6.78
C VAL A 42 3.66 5.58 7.76
N ILE A 43 4.72 4.89 7.34
CA ILE A 43 5.82 4.48 8.23
C ILE A 43 6.89 5.56 8.42
N ASP A 44 6.91 6.59 7.59
CA ASP A 44 7.78 7.77 7.77
C ASP A 44 7.07 8.88 8.57
N ALA A 45 5.87 8.63 9.09
CA ALA A 45 5.00 9.66 9.68
C ALA A 45 5.63 10.38 10.88
N ASP A 46 6.51 9.72 11.62
CA ASP A 46 7.28 10.29 12.73
C ASP A 46 8.75 10.60 12.37
N GLY A 47 9.15 10.35 11.12
CA GLY A 47 10.49 10.54 10.58
C GLY A 47 11.46 9.37 10.84
N VAL A 48 10.98 8.22 11.35
CA VAL A 48 11.80 7.05 11.64
C VAL A 48 11.20 5.81 10.98
N VAL A 49 11.80 5.36 9.88
CA VAL A 49 11.45 4.09 9.25
C VAL A 49 12.35 2.97 9.79
N THR A 50 11.76 1.93 10.39
CA THR A 50 12.51 0.75 10.86
C THR A 50 12.86 -0.20 9.71
N GLU A 51 13.85 -1.08 9.93
CA GLU A 51 14.22 -2.09 8.93
C GLU A 51 13.10 -3.12 8.73
N GLU A 52 12.38 -3.45 9.80
CA GLU A 52 11.22 -4.34 9.82
C GLU A 52 10.09 -3.80 8.93
N GLU A 53 9.72 -2.53 9.10
CA GLU A 53 8.70 -1.86 8.28
C GLU A 53 9.12 -1.74 6.83
N ARG A 54 10.37 -1.32 6.58
CA ARG A 54 10.90 -1.24 5.21
C ARG A 54 10.85 -2.61 4.53
N LYS A 55 11.32 -3.66 5.21
CA LYS A 55 11.28 -5.03 4.70
C LYS A 55 9.84 -5.48 4.45
N ARG A 56 8.91 -5.10 5.31
CA ARG A 56 7.49 -5.44 5.16
C ARG A 56 6.86 -4.73 3.97
N LEU A 57 7.13 -3.44 3.78
CA LEU A 57 6.73 -2.65 2.61
C LEU A 57 7.21 -3.33 1.32
N ILE A 58 8.50 -3.65 1.23
CA ILE A 58 9.07 -4.35 0.07
C ILE A 58 8.39 -5.70 -0.14
N GLY A 59 8.14 -6.44 0.94
CA GLY A 59 7.42 -7.72 0.88
C GLY A 59 6.02 -7.58 0.28
N VAL A 60 5.25 -6.57 0.70
CA VAL A 60 3.92 -6.25 0.15
C VAL A 60 4.00 -5.94 -1.35
N LEU A 61 4.95 -5.08 -1.76
CA LEU A 61 5.13 -4.74 -3.17
C LEU A 61 5.47 -5.95 -4.05
N VAL A 62 6.27 -6.90 -3.54
CA VAL A 62 6.59 -8.13 -4.25
C VAL A 62 5.40 -9.09 -4.29
N SER A 63 4.76 -9.36 -3.14
CA SER A 63 3.74 -10.41 -3.04
C SER A 63 2.41 -10.02 -3.67
N ASP A 64 2.00 -8.77 -3.50
CA ASP A 64 0.64 -8.32 -3.81
C ASP A 64 0.58 -7.56 -5.14
N TYR A 65 1.71 -6.97 -5.55
CA TYR A 65 1.83 -6.19 -6.79
C TYR A 65 2.77 -6.83 -7.83
N GLY A 66 3.37 -7.98 -7.52
CA GLY A 66 4.12 -8.80 -8.49
C GLY A 66 5.45 -8.19 -8.95
N LEU A 67 5.99 -7.22 -8.20
CA LEU A 67 7.27 -6.62 -8.51
C LEU A 67 8.43 -7.59 -8.19
N SER A 68 9.52 -7.49 -8.94
CA SER A 68 10.80 -8.03 -8.48
C SER A 68 11.32 -7.25 -7.27
N SER A 69 12.19 -7.86 -6.47
CA SER A 69 12.79 -7.16 -5.31
C SER A 69 13.49 -5.86 -5.71
N ALA A 70 14.17 -5.86 -6.86
CA ALA A 70 14.85 -4.67 -7.37
C ALA A 70 13.87 -3.57 -7.81
N GLU A 71 12.72 -3.94 -8.40
CA GLU A 71 11.66 -2.98 -8.73
C GLU A 71 11.00 -2.42 -7.47
N ALA A 72 10.68 -3.29 -6.51
CA ALA A 72 10.10 -2.88 -5.24
C ALA A 72 11.00 -1.88 -4.50
N GLU A 73 12.33 -2.10 -4.49
CA GLU A 73 13.28 -1.15 -3.90
C GLU A 73 13.30 0.19 -4.64
N ARG A 74 13.34 0.18 -5.99
CA ARG A 74 13.29 1.41 -6.78
C ARG A 74 12.00 2.19 -6.55
N VAL A 75 10.88 1.48 -6.49
CA VAL A 75 9.54 2.04 -6.28
C VAL A 75 9.40 2.60 -4.85
N ALA A 76 9.93 1.90 -3.85
CA ALA A 76 9.94 2.40 -2.47
C ALA A 76 10.77 3.68 -2.35
N GLU A 77 11.95 3.75 -3.00
CA GLU A 77 12.77 4.97 -2.99
C GLU A 77 12.09 6.12 -3.77
N ALA A 78 11.40 5.82 -4.86
CA ALA A 78 10.60 6.81 -5.58
C ALA A 78 9.42 7.33 -4.74
N GLY A 79 8.77 6.45 -3.97
CA GLY A 79 7.73 6.81 -3.01
C GLY A 79 8.26 7.69 -1.87
N ARG A 80 9.48 7.40 -1.39
CA ARG A 80 10.21 8.25 -0.44
C ARG A 80 10.55 9.62 -1.01
N ALA A 81 10.97 9.70 -2.28
CA ALA A 81 11.29 10.97 -2.92
C ALA A 81 10.05 11.84 -3.18
N ALA A 82 8.86 11.23 -3.27
CA ALA A 82 7.58 11.92 -3.37
C ALA A 82 7.05 12.46 -2.02
N ASN A 83 7.89 12.52 -0.97
CA ASN A 83 7.53 12.90 0.39
C ASN A 83 7.51 14.43 0.65
N ASP A 84 7.25 15.24 -0.38
CA ASP A 84 7.02 16.67 -0.21
C ASP A 84 5.57 17.00 -0.56
N GLU A 85 4.81 17.38 0.48
CA GLU A 85 3.48 18.02 0.47
C GLU A 85 2.23 17.15 0.68
N ALA A 86 1.28 17.70 1.42
CA ALA A 86 -0.09 17.21 1.55
C ALA A 86 -0.80 17.02 0.19
N VAL A 87 -0.33 17.69 -0.86
CA VAL A 87 -0.84 17.59 -2.24
C VAL A 87 -0.70 16.17 -2.79
N ASP A 88 0.41 15.49 -2.50
CA ASP A 88 0.67 14.14 -3.01
C ASP A 88 -0.22 13.09 -2.34
N LEU A 89 -0.51 13.23 -1.04
CA LEU A 89 -1.47 12.38 -0.33
C LEU A 89 -2.85 12.40 -1.00
N TYR A 90 -3.39 13.58 -1.33
CA TYR A 90 -4.67 13.68 -2.03
C TYR A 90 -4.61 13.12 -3.44
N ARG A 91 -3.53 13.39 -4.18
CA ARG A 91 -3.34 12.88 -5.55
C ARG A 91 -3.36 11.36 -5.57
N PHE A 92 -2.54 10.71 -4.73
CA PHE A 92 -2.42 9.27 -4.68
C PHE A 92 -3.70 8.60 -4.18
N THR A 93 -4.32 9.10 -3.11
CA THR A 93 -5.59 8.55 -2.62
C THR A 93 -6.72 8.73 -3.62
N SER A 94 -6.76 9.83 -4.38
CA SER A 94 -7.74 10.04 -5.46
C SER A 94 -7.55 9.06 -6.61
N LEU A 95 -6.29 8.79 -7.00
CA LEU A 95 -5.96 7.79 -8.00
C LEU A 95 -6.41 6.40 -7.55
N LEU A 96 -6.03 5.96 -6.35
CA LEU A 96 -6.45 4.67 -5.79
C LEU A 96 -7.97 4.59 -5.70
N LYS A 97 -8.64 5.62 -5.21
CA LYS A 97 -10.11 5.64 -5.09
C LYS A 97 -10.83 5.50 -6.42
N THR A 98 -10.24 6.05 -7.49
CA THR A 98 -10.79 5.98 -8.85
C THR A 98 -10.55 4.61 -9.49
N ARG A 99 -9.40 3.98 -9.22
CA ARG A 99 -8.98 2.71 -9.85
C ARG A 99 -9.43 1.47 -9.08
N LEU A 100 -9.62 1.58 -7.78
CA LEU A 100 -9.91 0.46 -6.88
C LEU A 100 -11.39 0.45 -6.47
N ASP A 101 -12.00 -0.73 -6.50
CA ASP A 101 -13.28 -0.97 -5.88
C ASP A 101 -13.18 -0.92 -4.34
N GLU A 102 -14.33 -0.95 -3.65
CA GLU A 102 -14.37 -0.83 -2.19
C GLU A 102 -13.61 -1.95 -1.47
N ALA A 103 -13.71 -3.19 -1.96
CA ALA A 103 -13.02 -4.32 -1.36
C ALA A 103 -11.50 -4.17 -1.47
N ALA A 104 -11.00 -3.73 -2.63
CA ALA A 104 -9.60 -3.43 -2.85
C ALA A 104 -9.11 -2.25 -1.99
N ARG A 105 -9.92 -1.21 -1.78
CA ARG A 105 -9.57 -0.11 -0.86
C ARG A 105 -9.49 -0.56 0.60
N ILE A 106 -10.41 -1.41 1.05
CA ILE A 106 -10.37 -2.00 2.40
C ILE A 106 -9.13 -2.87 2.57
N ARG A 107 -8.77 -3.65 1.54
CA ARG A 107 -7.55 -4.46 1.53
C ARG A 107 -6.29 -3.58 1.58
N PHE A 108 -6.23 -2.51 0.81
CA PHE A 108 -5.10 -1.57 0.88
C PHE A 108 -4.95 -0.95 2.29
N VAL A 109 -6.06 -0.64 2.97
CA VAL A 109 -6.00 -0.21 4.38
C VAL A 109 -5.45 -1.32 5.30
N GLU A 110 -5.70 -2.60 5.00
CA GLU A 110 -5.05 -3.72 5.69
C GLU A 110 -3.54 -3.72 5.47
N GLU A 111 -3.08 -3.48 4.24
CA GLU A 111 -1.65 -3.41 3.91
C GLU A 111 -0.95 -2.26 4.64
N LEU A 112 -1.59 -1.10 4.77
CA LEU A 112 -1.06 0.00 5.60
C LEU A 112 -0.81 -0.47 7.04
N TRP A 113 -1.79 -1.13 7.66
CA TRP A 113 -1.61 -1.70 9.01
C TRP A 113 -0.51 -2.77 9.04
N GLU A 114 -0.43 -3.63 8.02
CA GLU A 114 0.57 -4.70 7.98
C GLU A 114 1.99 -4.17 7.94
N VAL A 115 2.24 -3.06 7.24
CA VAL A 115 3.55 -2.43 7.19
C VAL A 115 3.86 -1.75 8.51
N THR A 116 2.95 -0.96 9.07
CA THR A 116 3.18 -0.26 10.34
C THR A 116 3.37 -1.19 11.53
N PHE A 117 2.63 -2.29 11.61
CA PHE A 117 2.78 -3.26 12.71
C PHE A 117 4.03 -4.15 12.57
N ALA A 118 4.90 -3.93 11.58
CA ALA A 118 5.99 -4.87 11.28
C ALA A 118 7.00 -5.03 12.43
N ASP A 119 7.19 -4.00 13.25
CA ASP A 119 8.07 -4.02 14.43
C ASP A 119 7.32 -4.38 15.73
N GLY A 120 6.00 -4.59 15.66
CA GLY A 120 5.13 -4.96 16.77
C GLY A 120 4.43 -3.78 17.46
N GLN A 121 4.64 -2.54 17.04
CA GLN A 121 3.95 -1.36 17.59
C GLN A 121 3.34 -0.51 16.47
N VAL A 122 2.52 0.47 16.87
CA VAL A 122 2.00 1.51 15.97
C VAL A 122 2.08 2.81 16.74
N HIS A 123 2.81 3.78 16.19
CA HIS A 123 2.94 5.12 16.73
C HIS A 123 1.68 5.97 16.42
N GLU A 124 1.43 6.98 17.26
CA GLU A 124 0.23 7.82 17.11
C GLU A 124 0.20 8.58 15.78
N LEU A 125 1.37 9.01 15.28
CA LEU A 125 1.47 9.72 14.00
C LEU A 125 1.09 8.82 12.82
N GLU A 126 1.55 7.56 12.83
CA GLU A 126 1.23 6.57 11.80
C GLU A 126 -0.27 6.23 11.82
N ASP A 127 -0.86 6.02 13.01
CA ASP A 127 -2.30 5.79 13.17
C ASP A 127 -3.14 6.95 12.59
N ASN A 128 -2.67 8.18 12.79
CA ASN A 128 -3.29 9.39 12.24
C ASN A 128 -3.17 9.45 10.70
N VAL A 129 -2.03 9.08 10.13
CA VAL A 129 -1.86 9.02 8.67
C VAL A 129 -2.77 7.93 8.08
N ILE A 130 -2.83 6.74 8.69
CA ILE A 130 -3.73 5.67 8.22
C ILE A 130 -5.20 6.09 8.34
N TRP A 131 -5.59 6.78 9.41
CA TRP A 131 -6.92 7.38 9.53
C TRP A 131 -7.22 8.29 8.34
N ARG A 132 -6.30 9.23 8.04
CA ARG A 132 -6.45 10.19 6.96
C ARG A 132 -6.55 9.51 5.58
N VAL A 133 -5.67 8.56 5.31
CA VAL A 133 -5.67 7.79 4.06
C VAL A 133 -6.98 7.00 3.91
N SER A 134 -7.43 6.34 4.97
CA SER A 134 -8.68 5.57 4.96
C SER A 134 -9.88 6.46 4.67
N ASP A 135 -9.95 7.65 5.28
CA ASP A 135 -11.02 8.62 5.05
C ASP A 135 -11.04 9.10 3.59
N LEU A 136 -9.88 9.44 3.03
CA LEU A 136 -9.75 9.87 1.64
C LEU A 136 -10.18 8.77 0.65
N LEU A 137 -9.79 7.53 0.92
CA LEU A 137 -10.23 6.34 0.16
C LEU A 137 -11.72 6.01 0.34
N GLY A 138 -12.42 6.67 1.27
CA GLY A 138 -13.81 6.39 1.57
C GLY A 138 -14.02 5.03 2.23
N VAL A 139 -13.03 4.55 3.00
CA VAL A 139 -13.14 3.34 3.82
C VAL A 139 -13.75 3.70 5.17
N SER A 140 -14.80 2.97 5.57
CA SER A 140 -15.51 3.26 6.81
C SER A 140 -14.61 3.11 8.04
N THR A 141 -14.87 3.89 9.10
CA THR A 141 -14.16 3.73 10.38
C THR A 141 -14.30 2.30 10.92
N ARG A 142 -15.46 1.66 10.71
CA ARG A 142 -15.69 0.27 11.12
C ARG A 142 -14.73 -0.67 10.43
N ASP A 143 -14.62 -0.61 9.11
CA ASP A 143 -13.76 -1.50 8.33
C ASP A 143 -12.29 -1.26 8.65
N ARG A 144 -11.86 -0.01 8.74
CA ARG A 144 -10.50 0.35 9.18
C ARG A 144 -10.15 -0.30 10.52
N MET A 145 -11.03 -0.21 11.52
CA MET A 145 -10.79 -0.79 12.85
C MET A 145 -10.84 -2.33 12.84
N LEU A 146 -11.67 -2.94 11.99
CA LEU A 146 -11.67 -4.40 11.81
C LEU A 146 -10.35 -4.87 11.21
N ARG A 147 -9.80 -4.15 10.23
CA ARG A 147 -8.50 -4.47 9.63
C ARG A 147 -7.36 -4.29 10.62
N LYS A 148 -7.35 -3.19 11.39
CA LYS A 148 -6.37 -2.97 12.47
C LYS A 148 -6.33 -4.14 13.45
N ARG A 149 -7.50 -4.61 13.92
CA ARG A 149 -7.62 -5.75 14.84
C ARG A 149 -7.16 -7.06 14.22
N ALA A 150 -7.50 -7.30 12.96
CA ALA A 150 -7.09 -8.52 12.24
C ALA A 150 -5.57 -8.59 12.10
N VAL A 151 -4.91 -7.49 11.75
CA VAL A 151 -3.45 -7.42 11.66
C VAL A 151 -2.80 -7.59 13.03
N ALA A 152 -3.25 -6.83 14.04
CA ALA A 152 -2.70 -6.93 15.39
C ALA A 152 -2.80 -8.35 15.98
N GLY A 153 -3.86 -9.08 15.66
CA GLY A 153 -4.02 -10.48 16.09
C GLY A 153 -3.07 -11.47 15.38
N ARG A 154 -2.55 -11.14 14.20
CA ARG A 154 -1.56 -11.97 13.48
C ARG A 154 -0.13 -11.72 13.93
N THR A 155 0.17 -10.51 14.41
CA THR A 155 1.51 -10.12 14.87
C THR A 155 1.77 -10.51 16.34
N ALA A 156 0.72 -10.83 17.10
CA ALA A 156 0.83 -11.22 18.51
C ALA A 156 1.13 -12.73 18.74
N ASP A 157 1.13 -13.53 17.67
CA ASP A 157 1.45 -14.97 17.65
C ASP A 157 2.88 -15.20 17.13
#